data_AF-X1MD12-F1
#
_entry.id   AF-X1MD12-F1
#
_cell.length_a   1.000
_cell.length_b   1.000
_cell.length_c   1.000
_cell.angle_alpha   90.00
_cell.angle_beta   90.00
_cell.angle_gamma   90.00
#
_symmetry.space_group_name_H-M   'P 1'
#
loop_
_entity.id
_entity.type
_entity.pdbx_description
1 polymer ?
#
loop_
_entity_poly.entity_id
_entity_poly.type
_entity_poly.pdbx_seq_one_letter_code
_entity_poly.pdbx_strand_id
1 'polypeptide(L)'
;MNDSEIEEIATKVAEKLSEDIAVGNLLLHSVPYQEGSPGIVVNEATAMASPCRCVEYRPGKKLCFSRGIIGGLSDEQETIYCPGCTHSQRLSQVRA
;
A
#
# COMPACT_ATOMS: atom_id res chain seq x y z
N MET A 1 22.44 10.51 37.05
CA MET A 1 22.62 10.28 35.61
C MET A 1 23.97 10.83 35.27
N ASN A 2 24.91 9.94 34.99
CA ASN A 2 26.26 10.32 34.59
C ASN A 2 26.29 10.51 33.08
N ASP A 3 27.21 11.34 32.58
CA ASP A 3 27.28 11.68 31.16
C ASP A 3 27.43 10.45 30.26
N SER A 4 28.10 9.39 30.73
CA SER A 4 28.22 8.14 29.99
C SER A 4 26.90 7.36 29.84
N GLU A 5 26.00 7.45 30.82
CA GLU A 5 24.68 6.82 30.73
C GLU A 5 23.81 7.56 29.70
N ILE A 6 23.94 8.88 29.62
CA ILE A 6 23.23 9.71 28.64
C ILE A 6 23.69 9.37 27.23
N GLU A 7 25.00 9.23 27.03
CA GLU A 7 25.60 8.93 25.74
C GLU A 7 25.27 7.50 25.26
N GLU A 8 25.25 6.53 26.17
CA GLU A 8 24.82 5.16 25.88
C GLU A 8 23.34 5.12 25.45
N ILE A 9 22.47 5.85 26.15
CA ILE A 9 21.05 5.95 25.80
C ILE A 9 20.88 6.62 24.44
N ALA A 10 21.57 7.74 24.19
CA ALA A 10 21.49 8.45 22.92
C ALA A 10 21.91 7.57 21.73
N THR A 11 22.97 6.79 21.91
CA THR A 11 23.47 5.87 20.88
C THR A 11 22.46 4.77 20.58
N LYS A 12 21.92 4.10 21.60
CA LYS A 12 20.90 3.06 21.44
C LYS A 12 19.62 3.58 20.77
N VAL A 13 19.22 4.81 21.08
CA VAL A 13 18.05 5.45 20.46
C VAL A 13 18.33 5.78 18.99
N ALA A 14 19.51 6.31 18.66
CA ALA A 14 19.89 6.64 17.29
C ALA A 14 19.95 5.39 16.39
N GLU A 15 20.52 4.29 16.88
CA GLU A 15 20.57 3.01 16.16
C GLU A 15 19.16 2.49 15.86
N LYS A 16 18.30 2.41 16.88
CA LYS A 16 16.92 1.94 16.72
C LYS A 16 16.11 2.83 15.76
N LEU A 17 16.25 4.14 15.87
CA LEU A 17 15.58 5.09 14.95
C LEU A 17 16.08 4.91 13.51
N SER A 18 17.37 4.64 13.31
CA SER A 18 17.92 4.43 11.97
C SER A 18 17.37 3.16 11.31
N GLU A 19 17.18 2.08 12.07
CA GLU A 19 16.55 0.85 11.60
C GLU A 19 15.08 1.08 11.25
N ASP A 20 14.32 1.73 12.13
CA ASP A 20 12.89 2.00 11.93
C ASP A 20 12.63 2.98 10.76
N ILE A 21 13.53 3.93 10.50
CA ILE A 21 13.45 4.83 9.32
C ILE A 21 13.78 4.06 8.04
N ALA A 22 14.83 3.23 8.04
CA ALA A 22 15.23 2.44 6.87
C ALA A 22 14.17 1.42 6.44
N VAL A 23 13.42 0.87 7.40
CA VAL A 23 12.28 -0.03 7.15
C VAL A 23 11.00 0.75 6.80
N GLY A 24 11.00 2.08 6.90
CA GLY A 24 9.84 2.93 6.62
C GLY A 24 8.75 2.88 7.70
N ASN A 25 9.06 2.32 8.87
CA ASN A 25 8.13 2.20 10.00
C ASN A 25 7.81 3.54 10.66
N LEU A 26 8.71 4.53 10.57
CA LEU A 26 8.62 5.77 11.36
C LEU A 26 7.71 6.85 10.78
N LEU A 27 7.25 6.74 9.53
CA LEU A 27 6.54 7.84 8.86
C LEU A 27 5.13 7.53 8.36
N LEU A 28 4.65 6.28 8.43
CA LEU A 28 3.28 5.95 7.99
C LEU A 28 2.61 4.87 8.85
N HIS A 29 2.33 5.19 10.11
CA HIS A 29 1.26 4.53 10.88
C HIS A 29 -0.13 4.94 10.40
N SER A 30 -0.32 5.07 9.09
CA SER A 30 -1.66 5.13 8.53
C SER A 30 -2.11 3.69 8.32
N VAL A 31 -3.25 3.32 8.89
CA VAL A 31 -3.92 2.03 8.69
C VAL A 31 -3.88 1.55 7.21
N PRO A 32 -3.99 2.43 6.19
CA PRO A 32 -3.83 2.05 4.79
C PRO A 32 -2.51 1.43 4.36
N TYR A 33 -1.40 1.72 5.06
CA TYR A 33 -0.05 1.30 4.67
C TYR A 33 0.38 -0.04 5.26
N GLN A 34 -0.16 -0.40 6.43
CA GLN A 34 0.16 -1.67 7.11
C GLN A 34 -0.71 -2.83 6.62
N GLU A 35 -2.02 -2.58 6.47
CA GLU A 35 -2.99 -3.66 6.19
C GLU A 35 -3.53 -3.59 4.76
N GLY A 36 -3.16 -2.56 4.00
CA GLY A 36 -3.87 -2.17 2.79
C GLY A 36 -5.24 -1.61 3.17
N SER A 37 -5.49 -0.33 2.94
CA SER A 37 -6.87 0.17 3.07
C SER A 37 -7.60 -0.25 1.82
N PRO A 38 -8.59 -1.16 1.91
CA PRO A 38 -9.54 -1.29 0.81
C PRO A 38 -10.14 0.09 0.54
N GLY A 39 -10.41 0.37 -0.72
CA GLY A 39 -11.09 1.59 -1.12
C GLY A 39 -12.45 1.65 -0.44
N ILE A 40 -12.87 2.83 -0.01
CA ILE A 40 -14.16 3.01 0.65
C ILE A 40 -15.24 3.05 -0.43
N VAL A 41 -16.13 2.05 -0.42
CA VAL A 41 -17.25 2.01 -1.36
C VAL A 41 -18.28 3.07 -0.97
N VAL A 42 -18.47 4.06 -1.84
CA VAL A 42 -19.43 5.16 -1.64
C VAL A 42 -20.66 5.04 -2.54
N ASN A 43 -20.55 4.33 -3.66
CA ASN A 43 -21.66 4.01 -4.55
C ASN A 43 -21.40 2.69 -5.28
N GLU A 44 -21.96 1.61 -4.75
CA GLU A 44 -21.74 0.25 -5.24
C GLU A 44 -22.22 0.03 -6.67
N ALA A 45 -23.42 0.55 -7.01
CA ALA A 45 -23.98 0.42 -8.35
C ALA A 45 -23.08 1.10 -9.41
N THR A 46 -22.55 2.27 -9.09
CA THR A 46 -21.59 2.96 -9.97
C THR A 46 -20.27 2.20 -10.05
N ALA A 47 -19.80 1.62 -8.93
CA ALA A 47 -18.56 0.86 -8.88
C ALA A 47 -18.59 -0.41 -9.74
N MET A 48 -19.73 -1.10 -9.78
CA MET A 48 -19.92 -2.29 -10.61
C MET A 48 -20.10 -1.95 -12.10
N ALA A 49 -20.76 -0.84 -12.43
CA ALA A 49 -21.05 -0.47 -13.81
C ALA A 49 -19.90 0.27 -14.51
N SER A 50 -18.98 0.83 -13.75
CA SER A 50 -17.92 1.70 -14.29
C SER A 50 -16.69 0.91 -14.72
N PRO A 51 -16.02 1.31 -15.81
CA PRO A 51 -14.75 0.71 -16.19
C PRO A 51 -13.67 1.06 -15.17
N CYS A 52 -12.81 0.09 -14.87
CA CYS A 52 -11.69 0.29 -13.96
C CYS A 52 -10.52 1.00 -14.62
N ARG A 53 -9.80 1.77 -13.81
CA ARG A 53 -8.54 2.42 -14.19
C ARG A 53 -7.43 1.87 -13.32
N CYS A 54 -6.40 1.28 -13.93
CA CYS A 54 -5.23 0.79 -13.21
C CYS A 54 -3.98 1.54 -13.66
N VAL A 55 -3.13 1.90 -12.70
CA VAL A 55 -1.86 2.58 -12.94
C VAL A 55 -0.74 1.74 -12.36
N GLU A 56 0.33 1.54 -13.13
CA GLU A 56 1.54 0.86 -12.66
C GLU A 56 2.38 1.85 -11.84
N TYR A 57 2.72 1.48 -10.61
CA TYR A 57 3.51 2.33 -9.70
C TYR A 57 4.88 1.74 -9.36
N ARG A 58 5.06 0.44 -9.62
CA ARG A 58 6.35 -0.27 -9.65
C ARG A 58 6.26 -1.35 -10.72
N PRO A 59 7.40 -1.79 -11.29
CA PRO A 59 7.40 -2.90 -12.24
C PRO A 59 6.60 -4.10 -11.73
N GLY A 60 5.54 -4.45 -12.45
CA GLY A 60 4.66 -5.57 -12.10
C GLY A 60 3.69 -5.31 -10.93
N LYS A 61 3.62 -4.09 -10.37
CA LYS A 61 2.62 -3.71 -9.36
C LYS A 61 1.71 -2.62 -9.88
N LYS A 62 0.41 -2.89 -9.83
CA LYS A 62 -0.65 -1.99 -10.28
C LYS A 62 -1.52 -1.58 -9.11
N LEU A 63 -2.05 -0.37 -9.18
CA LEU A 63 -3.06 0.15 -8.30
C LEU A 63 -4.31 0.45 -9.13
N CYS A 64 -5.42 -0.22 -8.83
CA CYS A 64 -6.67 -0.10 -9.57
C CYS A 64 -7.70 0.75 -8.83
N PHE A 65 -8.56 1.42 -9.60
CA PHE A 65 -9.58 2.33 -9.12
C PHE A 65 -10.89 2.10 -9.91
N SER A 66 -12.03 2.16 -9.22
CA SER A 66 -13.36 2.19 -9.84
C SER A 66 -14.13 3.43 -9.38
N ARG A 67 -14.97 3.99 -10.26
CA ARG A 67 -15.82 5.14 -9.90
C ARG A 67 -16.87 4.70 -8.90
N GLY A 68 -17.08 5.45 -7.82
CA GLY A 68 -17.94 5.02 -6.72
C GLY A 68 -17.18 4.33 -5.58
N ILE A 69 -15.84 4.27 -5.67
CA ILE A 69 -14.93 3.85 -4.60
C ILE A 69 -13.88 4.96 -4.40
N ILE A 70 -13.66 5.35 -3.15
CA ILE A 70 -12.62 6.32 -2.77
C ILE A 70 -11.36 5.56 -2.35
N GLY A 71 -10.25 5.81 -3.04
CA GLY A 71 -8.98 5.12 -2.80
C GLY A 71 -8.74 3.96 -3.78
N GLY A 72 -7.57 3.34 -3.66
CA GLY A 72 -7.21 2.17 -4.46
C GLY A 72 -7.96 0.92 -3.98
N LEU A 73 -8.24 0.02 -4.92
CA LEU A 73 -8.91 -1.24 -4.62
C LEU A 73 -7.93 -2.21 -3.97
N SER A 74 -8.39 -2.97 -2.98
CA SER A 74 -7.69 -4.18 -2.54
C SER A 74 -7.81 -5.28 -3.58
N ASP A 75 -6.98 -6.32 -3.51
CA ASP A 75 -7.04 -7.45 -4.44
C ASP A 75 -8.45 -8.12 -4.42
N GLU A 76 -9.10 -8.19 -3.26
CA GLU A 76 -10.49 -8.69 -3.12
C GLU A 76 -11.48 -7.77 -3.84
N GLN A 77 -11.38 -6.46 -3.66
CA GLN A 77 -12.25 -5.50 -4.34
C GLN A 77 -12.03 -5.47 -5.85
N GLU A 78 -10.81 -5.73 -6.32
CA GLU A 78 -10.53 -5.89 -7.75
C GLU A 78 -11.34 -7.06 -8.34
N THR A 79 -11.49 -8.17 -7.61
CA THR A 79 -12.31 -9.30 -8.11
C THR A 79 -13.79 -8.96 -8.25
N ILE A 80 -14.29 -8.06 -7.41
CA ILE A 80 -15.72 -7.70 -7.35
C ILE A 80 -16.03 -6.58 -8.35
N TYR A 81 -15.24 -5.51 -8.31
CA TYR A 81 -15.51 -4.27 -9.04
C TYR A 81 -14.69 -4.14 -10.32
N CYS A 82 -13.63 -4.93 -10.49
CA CYS A 82 -12.75 -4.91 -11.66
C CYS A 82 -12.46 -6.30 -12.25
N PRO A 83 -13.48 -7.13 -12.56
CA PRO A 83 -13.27 -8.52 -13.01
C PRO A 83 -12.49 -8.62 -14.35
N GLY A 84 -12.45 -7.54 -15.15
CA GLY A 84 -11.65 -7.45 -16.37
C GLY A 84 -10.17 -7.07 -16.15
N CYS A 85 -9.82 -6.59 -14.96
CA CYS A 85 -8.44 -6.31 -14.56
C CYS A 85 -7.79 -7.61 -14.09
N THR A 86 -7.67 -8.61 -14.97
CA THR A 86 -7.06 -9.88 -14.58
C THR A 86 -5.64 -9.66 -14.07
N HIS A 87 -5.35 -10.23 -12.90
CA HIS A 87 -4.02 -10.40 -12.28
C HIS A 87 -2.98 -11.04 -13.24
N SER A 88 -3.41 -11.54 -14.40
CA SER A 88 -2.60 -12.07 -15.52
C SER A 88 -1.52 -11.11 -16.05
N GLN A 89 -1.64 -9.80 -15.83
CA GLN A 89 -0.55 -8.86 -16.15
C GLN A 89 0.53 -8.76 -15.05
N ARG A 90 0.42 -9.50 -13.95
CA ARG A 90 1.44 -9.62 -12.90
C ARG A 90 2.45 -10.76 -13.17
N LEU A 91 2.11 -11.74 -14.02
CA LEU A 91 2.94 -12.93 -14.31
C LEU A 91 3.47 -13.01 -15.76
N SER A 92 2.96 -12.20 -16.69
CA SER A 92 3.33 -12.28 -18.11
C SER A 92 4.60 -11.51 -18.51
N GLN A 93 5.23 -10.75 -17.60
CA GLN A 93 6.52 -10.08 -17.87
C GLN A 93 7.76 -10.76 -17.25
N VAL A 94 7.60 -11.95 -16.63
CA VAL A 94 8.74 -12.72 -16.08
C VAL A 94 9.18 -13.86 -17.01
N ARG A 95 8.49 -14.06 -18.14
CA ARG A 95 8.90 -15.02 -19.18
C ARG A 95 8.60 -14.50 -20.59
N ALA A 96 9.53 -13.73 -21.14
CA ALA A 96 10.05 -13.80 -22.51
C ALA A 96 11.04 -12.66 -22.71
#